data_AF-A0A1E1MGY9-F1
#
_entry.id   AF-A0A1E1MGY9-F1
#
_cell.length_a   1.000
_cell.length_b   1.000
_cell.length_c   1.000
_cell.angle_alpha   90.00
_cell.angle_beta   90.00
_cell.angle_gamma   90.00
#
_symmetry.space_group_name_H-M   'P 1'
#
loop_
_entity.id
_entity.type
_entity.pdbx_description
1 polymer ?
#
loop_
_entity_poly.entity_id
_entity_poly.type
_entity_poly.pdbx_seq_one_letter_code
_entity_poly.pdbx_strand_id
1 'polypeptide(L)'
;MKSAILSVVHVVQVAFGIYNLYLAADSINKLLGYEDMSKKAAKYSKTAEKQLHMTRSTQASGTIAKQLLISTLSAAYMLVTLPPIGNQGMAGLNMLALVLARKHVGNFWSDKPRVPVPGAGDFNEAAKKTQEVMMNLAIFAATWFVVGGVDLLFAAFES
;
A
#
# COMPACT_ATOMS: atom_id res chain seq x y z
N MET A 1 18.12 -21.38 13.50
CA MET A 1 18.30 -20.87 12.11
C MET A 1 17.03 -20.21 11.58
N LYS A 2 15.88 -20.91 11.57
CA LYS A 2 14.55 -20.39 11.21
C LYS A 2 14.24 -19.00 11.78
N SER A 3 14.28 -18.86 13.12
CA SER A 3 13.98 -17.59 13.81
C SER A 3 14.88 -16.43 13.35
N ALA A 4 16.17 -16.66 13.15
CA ALA A 4 17.09 -15.62 12.67
C ALA A 4 16.73 -15.14 11.25
N ILE A 5 16.38 -16.06 10.35
CA ILE A 5 15.95 -15.72 8.98
C ILE A 5 14.65 -14.91 9.03
N LEU A 6 13.65 -15.38 9.79
CA LEU A 6 12.36 -14.69 9.92
C LEU A 6 12.53 -13.29 10.55
N SER A 7 13.39 -13.14 11.55
CA SER A 7 13.70 -11.83 12.14
C SER A 7 14.26 -10.85 11.10
N VAL A 8 15.20 -11.29 10.26
CA VAL A 8 15.74 -10.44 9.19
C VAL A 8 14.64 -10.05 8.20
N VAL A 9 13.80 -11.00 7.79
CA VAL A 9 12.67 -10.73 6.90
C VAL A 9 11.72 -9.70 7.52
N HIS A 10 11.33 -9.86 8.79
CA HIS A 10 10.41 -8.94 9.45
C HIS A 10 11.02 -7.55 9.68
N VAL A 11 12.32 -7.43 9.97
CA VAL A 11 13.02 -6.12 10.03
C VAL A 11 12.92 -5.41 8.68
N VAL A 12 13.23 -6.12 7.59
CA VAL A 12 13.13 -5.56 6.23
C VAL A 12 11.69 -5.18 5.91
N GLN A 13 10.71 -6.02 6.26
CA GLN A 13 9.28 -5.72 6.07
C GLN A 13 8.83 -4.48 6.83
N VAL A 14 9.28 -4.29 8.08
CA VAL A 14 8.93 -3.11 8.88
C VAL A 14 9.53 -1.85 8.26
N ALA A 15 10.82 -1.88 7.91
CA ALA A 15 11.49 -0.74 7.28
C ALA A 15 10.84 -0.38 5.92
N PHE A 16 10.56 -1.39 5.09
CA PHE A 16 9.89 -1.22 3.81
C PHE A 16 8.45 -0.70 3.98
N GLY A 17 7.73 -1.20 4.98
CA GLY A 17 6.38 -0.76 5.32
C GLY A 17 6.33 0.72 5.72
N ILE A 18 7.24 1.17 6.58
CA ILE A 18 7.37 2.58 6.99
C ILE A 18 7.66 3.48 5.79
N TYR A 19 8.61 3.10 4.93
CA TYR A 19 8.92 3.86 3.72
C TYR A 19 7.70 4.01 2.79
N ASN A 20 6.94 2.93 2.61
CA ASN A 20 5.74 2.96 1.78
C ASN A 20 4.59 3.76 2.40
N LEU A 21 4.45 3.74 3.73
CA LEU A 21 3.51 4.60 4.45
C LEU A 21 3.83 6.08 4.25
N TYR A 22 5.12 6.45 4.28
CA TYR A 22 5.57 7.80 3.96
C TYR A 22 5.17 8.22 2.54
N LEU A 23 5.43 7.37 1.53
CA LEU A 23 5.02 7.64 0.15
C LEU A 23 3.49 7.77 0.00
N ALA A 24 2.74 6.92 0.68
CA ALA A 24 1.28 6.97 0.67
C ALA A 24 0.75 8.26 1.33
N ALA A 25 1.34 8.67 2.45
CA ALA A 25 0.98 9.91 3.14
C ALA A 25 1.26 11.15 2.27
N ASP A 26 2.43 11.20 1.63
CA ASP A 26 2.76 12.29 0.71
C ASP A 26 1.79 12.36 -0.49
N SER A 27 1.45 11.21 -1.08
CA SER A 27 0.44 11.13 -2.15
C SER A 27 -0.93 11.65 -1.69
N ILE A 28 -1.39 11.22 -0.52
CA ILE A 28 -2.68 11.65 0.06
C ILE A 28 -2.68 13.16 0.28
N ASN A 29 -1.61 13.74 0.83
CA ASN A 29 -1.52 15.18 1.06
C ASN A 29 -1.61 15.98 -0.25
N LYS A 30 -0.96 15.51 -1.32
CA LYS A 30 -1.04 16.14 -2.65
C LYS A 30 -2.44 16.04 -3.25
N LEU A 31 -3.10 14.88 -3.09
CA LEU A 31 -4.49 14.71 -3.52
C LEU A 31 -5.45 15.64 -2.76
N LEU A 32 -5.28 15.78 -1.44
CA LEU A 32 -6.07 16.70 -0.63
C LEU A 32 -5.89 18.16 -1.05
N GLY A 33 -4.64 18.59 -1.27
CA GLY A 33 -4.36 19.94 -1.78
C GLY A 33 -5.01 20.20 -3.14
N TYR A 34 -4.94 19.22 -4.05
CA TYR A 34 -5.60 19.30 -5.35
C TYR A 34 -7.13 19.33 -5.24
N GLU A 35 -7.72 18.53 -4.35
CA GLU A 35 -9.16 18.55 -4.09
C GLU A 35 -9.64 19.92 -3.61
N ASP A 36 -8.91 20.56 -2.71
CA ASP A 36 -9.28 21.87 -2.18
C ASP A 36 -9.17 22.97 -3.25
N MET A 37 -8.14 22.91 -4.10
CA MET A 37 -8.03 23.78 -5.28
C MET A 37 -9.20 23.55 -6.24
N SER A 38 -9.52 22.29 -6.53
CA SER A 38 -10.58 21.90 -7.46
C SER A 38 -11.96 22.33 -6.96
N LYS A 39 -12.24 22.21 -5.66
CA LYS A 39 -13.48 22.70 -5.03
C LYS A 39 -13.64 24.21 -5.19
N LYS A 40 -12.56 24.99 -5.01
CA LYS A 40 -12.61 26.46 -5.21
C LYS A 40 -12.88 26.81 -6.67
N ALA A 41 -12.25 26.11 -7.61
CA ALA A 41 -12.44 26.32 -9.05
C ALA A 41 -13.83 25.86 -9.55
N ALA A 42 -14.38 24.80 -8.97
CA ALA A 42 -15.70 24.26 -9.32
C ALA A 42 -16.84 25.25 -9.09
N LYS A 43 -16.69 26.17 -8.13
CA LYS A 43 -17.66 27.27 -7.91
C LYS A 43 -17.86 28.16 -9.13
N TYR A 44 -16.87 28.21 -10.02
CA TYR A 44 -16.86 29.08 -11.18
C TYR A 44 -16.79 28.31 -12.52
N SER A 45 -16.74 26.98 -12.49
CA SER A 45 -16.58 26.17 -13.70
C SER A 45 -17.13 24.75 -13.55
N LYS A 46 -18.07 24.37 -14.44
CA LYS A 46 -18.55 22.99 -14.58
C LYS A 46 -17.45 22.00 -14.96
N THR A 47 -16.38 22.47 -15.61
CA THR A 47 -15.21 21.63 -15.93
C THR A 47 -14.42 21.27 -14.67
N ALA A 48 -14.31 22.19 -13.71
CA ALA A 48 -13.69 21.93 -12.42
C ALA A 48 -14.60 21.10 -11.48
N GLU A 49 -15.93 21.18 -11.63
CA GLU A 49 -16.86 20.26 -10.97
C GLU A 49 -16.67 18.81 -11.43
N LYS A 50 -16.36 18.59 -12.72
CA LYS A 50 -15.98 17.26 -13.23
C LYS A 50 -14.66 16.74 -12.63
N GLN A 51 -13.76 17.63 -12.22
CA GLN A 51 -12.53 17.32 -11.47
C GLN A 51 -12.83 16.99 -9.98
N LEU A 52 -14.03 17.22 -9.46
CA LEU A 52 -14.38 16.92 -8.06
C LEU A 52 -14.59 15.41 -7.81
N HIS A 53 -14.63 14.60 -8.88
CA HIS A 53 -14.62 13.13 -8.83
C HIS A 53 -13.34 12.51 -8.21
N MET A 54 -12.35 13.33 -7.83
CA MET A 54 -11.08 12.89 -7.21
C MET A 54 -11.21 12.42 -5.76
N THR A 55 -12.35 12.58 -5.11
CA THR A 55 -12.62 11.95 -3.80
C THR A 55 -12.39 10.44 -3.83
N ARG A 56 -12.63 9.80 -4.99
CA ARG A 56 -12.34 8.38 -5.17
C ARG A 56 -10.84 8.07 -5.27
N SER A 57 -9.99 9.00 -5.75
CA SER A 57 -8.53 8.81 -5.75
C SER A 57 -7.92 8.90 -4.36
N THR A 58 -8.44 9.80 -3.53
CA THR A 58 -8.04 9.91 -2.12
C THR A 58 -8.49 8.68 -1.35
N GLN A 59 -9.71 8.18 -1.58
CA GLN A 59 -10.18 6.93 -0.99
C GLN A 59 -9.30 5.74 -1.37
N ALA A 60 -8.97 5.59 -2.66
CA ALA A 60 -8.11 4.50 -3.13
C ALA A 60 -6.71 4.55 -2.49
N SER A 61 -6.11 5.75 -2.40
CA SER A 61 -4.83 5.96 -1.71
C SER A 61 -4.92 5.67 -0.21
N GLY A 62 -6.03 6.05 0.43
CA GLY A 62 -6.31 5.74 1.83
C GLY A 62 -6.45 4.25 2.10
N THR A 63 -7.09 3.48 1.20
CA THR A 63 -7.16 2.02 1.29
C THR A 63 -5.77 1.40 1.26
N ILE A 64 -4.88 1.89 0.40
CA ILE A 64 -3.48 1.42 0.34
C ILE A 64 -2.75 1.73 1.65
N ALA A 65 -2.82 2.98 2.12
CA ALA A 65 -2.15 3.39 3.36
C ALA A 65 -2.59 2.53 4.55
N LYS A 66 -3.91 2.26 4.67
CA LYS A 66 -4.45 1.40 5.72
C LYS A 66 -3.89 -0.03 5.63
N GLN A 67 -3.85 -0.62 4.43
CA GLN A 67 -3.35 -1.98 4.27
C GLN A 67 -1.85 -2.08 4.55
N LEU A 68 -1.06 -1.09 4.13
CA LEU A 68 0.35 -0.99 4.46
C LEU A 68 0.57 -0.91 5.97
N LEU A 69 -0.24 -0.12 6.68
CA LEU A 69 -0.17 0.00 8.13
C LEU A 69 -0.42 -1.34 8.81
N ILE A 70 -1.50 -2.03 8.45
CA ILE A 70 -1.85 -3.35 9.02
C ILE A 70 -0.73 -4.37 8.76
N SER A 71 -0.21 -4.41 7.53
CA SER A 71 0.89 -5.31 7.16
C SER A 71 2.17 -5.01 7.93
N THR A 72 2.50 -3.73 8.10
CA THR A 72 3.67 -3.28 8.86
C THR A 72 3.55 -3.64 10.34
N LEU A 73 2.37 -3.42 10.94
CA LEU A 73 2.10 -3.78 12.32
C LEU A 73 2.15 -5.31 12.52
N SER A 74 1.65 -6.08 11.55
CA SER A 74 1.75 -7.55 11.57
C SER A 74 3.21 -8.01 11.54
N ALA A 75 4.04 -7.39 10.69
CA ALA A 75 5.48 -7.69 10.65
C ALA A 75 6.20 -7.31 11.96
N ALA A 76 5.87 -6.15 12.54
CA ALA A 76 6.43 -5.72 13.82
C ALA A 76 6.01 -6.67 14.96
N TYR A 77 4.74 -7.10 14.98
CA TYR A 77 4.25 -8.09 15.95
C TYR A 77 5.02 -9.40 15.84
N MET A 78 5.21 -9.92 14.62
CA MET A 78 5.95 -11.15 14.37
C MET A 78 7.43 -11.04 14.74
N LEU A 79 8.05 -9.89 14.49
CA LEU A 79 9.43 -9.61 14.90
C LEU A 79 9.61 -9.66 16.42
N VAL A 80 8.65 -9.12 17.18
CA VAL A 80 8.73 -9.04 18.65
C VAL A 80 8.37 -10.36 19.31
N THR A 81 7.34 -11.05 18.81
CA THR A 81 6.80 -12.24 19.47
C THR A 81 7.50 -13.54 19.06
N LEU A 82 8.12 -13.58 17.87
CA LEU A 82 8.80 -14.75 17.31
C LEU A 82 8.06 -16.08 17.62
N PRO A 83 6.76 -16.16 17.29
CA PRO A 83 5.92 -17.27 17.72
C PRO A 83 6.49 -18.60 17.18
N PRO A 84 6.57 -19.63 18.04
CA PRO A 84 7.31 -20.86 17.73
C PRO A 84 6.66 -21.71 16.63
N ILE A 85 5.33 -21.63 16.44
CA ILE A 85 4.57 -22.43 15.48
C ILE A 85 3.44 -21.60 14.85
N GLY A 86 3.22 -21.74 13.53
CA GLY A 86 1.94 -21.42 12.90
C GLY A 86 1.74 -20.01 12.34
N ASN A 87 2.74 -19.39 11.66
CA ASN A 87 2.59 -18.03 11.11
C ASN A 87 2.00 -17.97 9.70
N GLN A 88 1.71 -19.13 9.10
CA GLN A 88 1.17 -19.27 7.75
C GLN A 88 -0.19 -18.57 7.59
N GLY A 89 -1.04 -18.61 8.62
CA GLY A 89 -2.33 -17.92 8.60
C GLY A 89 -2.16 -16.40 8.48
N MET A 90 -1.29 -15.81 9.31
CA MET A 90 -1.01 -14.37 9.27
C MET A 90 -0.34 -13.95 7.96
N ALA A 91 0.62 -14.74 7.48
CA ALA A 91 1.31 -14.51 6.22
C ALA A 91 0.34 -14.57 5.03
N GLY A 92 -0.50 -15.61 4.98
CA GLY A 92 -1.53 -15.79 3.95
C GLY A 92 -2.57 -14.66 3.97
N LEU A 93 -3.06 -14.27 5.15
CA LEU A 93 -4.01 -13.17 5.29
C LEU A 93 -3.43 -11.83 4.82
N ASN A 94 -2.19 -11.50 5.22
CA ASN A 94 -1.55 -10.28 4.79
C ASN A 94 -1.26 -10.27 3.29
N MET A 95 -0.77 -11.38 2.74
CA MET A 95 -0.56 -11.53 1.29
C MET A 95 -1.85 -11.32 0.51
N LEU A 96 -2.93 -12.01 0.91
CA LEU A 96 -4.24 -11.90 0.25
C LEU A 96 -4.78 -10.47 0.33
N ALA A 97 -4.73 -9.86 1.52
CA ALA A 97 -5.23 -8.51 1.73
C ALA A 97 -4.44 -7.46 0.91
N LEU A 98 -3.12 -7.59 0.81
CA LEU A 98 -2.27 -6.74 -0.05
C LEU A 98 -2.62 -6.90 -1.54
N VAL A 99 -2.82 -8.12 -2.01
CA VAL A 99 -3.22 -8.40 -3.40
C VAL A 99 -4.60 -7.80 -3.71
N LEU A 100 -5.56 -7.97 -2.80
CA LEU A 100 -6.91 -7.41 -2.94
C LEU A 100 -6.89 -5.88 -2.92
N ALA A 101 -6.12 -5.26 -2.02
CA ALA A 101 -5.95 -3.80 -1.98
C ALA A 101 -5.33 -3.29 -3.29
N ARG A 102 -4.28 -3.95 -3.80
CA ARG A 102 -3.67 -3.61 -5.08
C ARG A 102 -4.66 -3.74 -6.24
N LYS A 103 -5.44 -4.82 -6.30
CA LYS A 103 -6.45 -5.03 -7.36
C LYS A 103 -7.56 -3.98 -7.29
N HIS A 104 -8.10 -3.72 -6.11
CA HIS A 104 -9.15 -2.72 -5.91
C HIS A 104 -8.72 -1.34 -6.40
N VAL A 105 -7.51 -0.93 -6.04
CA VAL A 105 -6.99 0.40 -6.38
C VAL A 105 -6.50 0.45 -7.82
N GLY A 106 -5.95 -0.64 -8.35
CA GLY A 106 -5.59 -0.74 -9.76
C GLY A 106 -6.78 -0.60 -10.69
N ASN A 107 -7.91 -1.22 -10.36
CA ASN A 107 -9.16 -1.05 -11.10
C ASN A 107 -9.68 0.39 -11.03
N PHE A 108 -9.39 1.11 -9.94
CA PHE A 108 -9.76 2.51 -9.84
C PHE A 108 -8.92 3.41 -10.78
N TRP A 109 -7.62 3.13 -10.91
CA TRP A 109 -6.69 3.93 -11.71
C TRP A 109 -6.60 3.52 -13.18
N SER A 110 -7.06 2.33 -13.58
CA SER A 110 -6.92 1.81 -14.96
C SER A 110 -7.49 2.74 -16.02
N ASP A 111 -8.58 3.43 -15.69
CA ASP A 111 -9.35 4.23 -16.65
C ASP A 111 -9.17 5.74 -16.42
N LYS A 112 -8.19 6.15 -15.62
CA LYS A 112 -7.93 7.55 -15.27
C LYS A 112 -6.79 8.10 -16.13
N PRO A 113 -7.08 8.93 -17.15
CA PRO A 113 -6.02 9.60 -17.89
C PRO A 113 -5.28 10.59 -16.98
N ARG A 114 -3.98 10.77 -17.23
CA ARG A 114 -3.23 11.90 -16.65
C ARG A 114 -3.90 13.19 -17.10
N VAL A 115 -4.02 14.15 -16.20
CA VAL A 115 -4.74 15.39 -16.48
C VAL A 115 -3.74 16.45 -16.96
N PRO A 116 -3.76 16.88 -18.24
CA PRO A 116 -2.81 17.84 -18.78
C PRO A 116 -3.36 19.28 -18.63
N VAL A 117 -3.70 19.69 -17.41
CA VAL A 117 -4.19 21.06 -17.14
C VAL A 117 -3.20 21.82 -16.26
N PRO A 118 -3.03 23.14 -16.46
CA PRO A 118 -2.25 23.99 -15.56
C PRO A 118 -2.74 23.81 -14.10
N GLY A 119 -1.82 23.55 -13.18
CA GLY A 119 -2.13 23.28 -11.77
C GLY A 119 -2.39 21.81 -11.42
N ALA A 120 -2.37 20.86 -12.37
CA ALA A 120 -2.47 19.42 -12.09
C ALA A 120 -1.13 18.72 -11.84
N GLY A 121 -0.06 19.47 -11.57
CA GLY A 121 1.27 18.93 -11.26
C GLY A 121 1.22 17.98 -10.06
N ASP A 122 0.69 18.44 -8.93
CA ASP A 122 0.55 17.66 -7.70
C ASP A 122 -0.34 16.43 -7.89
N PHE A 123 -1.39 16.54 -8.71
CA PHE A 123 -2.27 15.41 -9.03
C PHE A 123 -1.54 14.32 -9.83
N ASN A 124 -0.84 14.71 -10.89
CA ASN A 124 -0.08 13.76 -11.71
C ASN A 124 1.07 13.13 -10.91
N GLU A 125 1.69 13.89 -10.00
CA GLU A 125 2.70 13.36 -9.09
C GLU A 125 2.09 12.38 -8.08
N ALA A 126 0.94 12.70 -7.49
CA ALA A 126 0.23 11.80 -6.58
C ALA A 126 -0.23 10.51 -7.28
N ALA A 127 -0.73 10.60 -8.52
CA ALA A 127 -1.06 9.43 -9.33
C ALA A 127 0.18 8.55 -9.57
N LYS A 128 1.33 9.17 -9.89
CA LYS A 128 2.61 8.46 -10.05
C LYS A 128 3.03 7.77 -8.75
N LYS A 129 2.99 8.48 -7.61
CA LYS A 129 3.33 7.91 -6.30
C LYS A 129 2.40 6.77 -5.92
N THR A 130 1.10 6.90 -6.20
CA THR A 130 0.13 5.84 -5.95
C THR A 130 0.45 4.59 -6.77
N GLN A 131 0.85 4.75 -8.03
CA GLN A 131 1.29 3.63 -8.87
C GLN A 131 2.59 2.97 -8.36
N GLU A 132 3.54 3.77 -7.86
CA GLU A 132 4.75 3.25 -7.20
C GLU A 132 4.40 2.45 -5.94
N VAL A 133 3.54 2.99 -5.07
CA VAL A 133 3.10 2.29 -3.87
C VAL A 133 2.34 1.02 -4.23
N MET A 134 1.51 1.03 -5.28
CA MET A 134 0.87 -0.19 -5.79
C MET A 134 1.90 -1.25 -6.18
N MET A 135 2.99 -0.87 -6.85
CA MET A 135 4.10 -1.78 -7.18
C MET A 135 4.68 -2.41 -5.91
N ASN A 136 4.94 -1.57 -4.91
CA ASN A 136 5.46 -1.97 -3.61
C ASN A 136 4.51 -2.88 -2.84
N LEU A 137 3.19 -2.77 -3.02
CA LEU A 137 2.22 -3.72 -2.43
C LEU A 137 2.43 -5.16 -2.92
N ALA A 138 2.78 -5.36 -4.20
CA ALA A 138 3.08 -6.72 -4.67
C ALA A 138 4.42 -7.23 -4.14
N ILE A 139 5.42 -6.35 -4.01
CA ILE A 139 6.69 -6.70 -3.37
C ILE A 139 6.43 -7.10 -1.92
N PHE A 140 5.63 -6.33 -1.19
CA PHE A 140 5.27 -6.63 0.20
C PHE A 140 4.48 -7.95 0.28
N ALA A 141 3.54 -8.20 -0.64
CA ALA A 141 2.84 -9.48 -0.71
C ALA A 141 3.80 -10.66 -0.95
N ALA A 142 4.80 -10.48 -1.82
CA ALA A 142 5.83 -11.49 -2.07
C ALA A 142 6.69 -11.75 -0.81
N THR A 143 6.99 -10.74 0.00
CA THR A 143 7.70 -10.98 1.27
C THR A 143 6.87 -11.83 2.25
N TRP A 144 5.54 -11.69 2.27
CA TRP A 144 4.69 -12.55 3.07
C TRP A 144 4.64 -13.98 2.54
N PHE A 145 4.69 -14.16 1.22
CA PHE A 145 4.87 -15.48 0.62
C PHE A 145 6.20 -16.13 1.07
N VAL A 146 7.29 -15.36 1.12
CA VAL A 146 8.59 -15.84 1.65
C VAL A 146 8.48 -16.25 3.12
N VAL A 147 7.81 -15.46 3.96
CA VAL A 147 7.56 -15.82 5.37
C VAL A 147 6.86 -17.18 5.48
N GLY A 148 5.75 -17.36 4.75
CA GLY A 148 5.01 -18.62 4.74
C GLY A 148 5.83 -19.81 4.21
N GLY A 149 6.62 -19.58 3.15
CA GLY A 149 7.49 -20.59 2.56
C GLY A 149 8.62 -21.02 3.49
N VAL A 150 9.27 -20.08 4.18
CA VAL A 150 10.28 -20.39 5.22
C VAL A 150 9.64 -21.19 6.35
N ASP A 151 8.45 -20.80 6.81
CA ASP A 151 7.75 -21.50 7.89
C ASP A 151 7.42 -22.95 7.51
N LEU A 152 6.91 -23.18 6.29
CA LEU A 152 6.62 -24.52 5.76
C LEU A 152 7.87 -25.38 5.58
N LEU A 153 8.94 -24.79 5.03
CA LEU A 153 10.20 -25.49 4.77
C LEU A 153 10.76 -26.08 6.07
N PHE A 154 10.88 -25.26 7.12
CA PHE A 154 11.43 -25.74 8.40
C PHE A 154 10.48 -26.74 9.09
N ALA A 155 9.16 -26.58 8.97
CA ALA A 155 8.22 -27.56 9.50
C ALA A 155 8.37 -28.96 8.86
N ALA A 156 8.71 -29.03 7.56
CA ALA A 156 8.93 -30.29 6.85
C ALA A 156 10.26 -30.99 7.19
N PHE A 157 11.23 -30.28 7.76
CA PHE A 157 12.51 -30.86 8.21
C PHE A 157 12.53 -31.21 9.70
N GLU A 158 11.57 -30.69 10.48
CA GLU A 158 11.41 -30.98 11.91
C GLU A 158 10.45 -32.15 12.18
N SER A 159 9.77 -32.67 11.14
CA SER A 159 8.88 -33.85 11.16
C SER A 159 9.59 -35.15 10.80
#